data_AF-A0A9D5K491-F1
#
_entry.id   AF-A0A9D5K491-F1
#
_cell.length_a   1.000
_cell.length_b   1.000
_cell.length_c   1.000
_cell.angle_alpha   90.00
_cell.angle_beta   90.00
_cell.angle_gamma   90.00
#
_symmetry.space_group_name_H-M   'P 1'
#
loop_
_entity.id
_entity.type
_entity.pdbx_description
1 polymer ?
#
loop_
_entity_poly.entity_id
_entity_poly.type
_entity_poly.pdbx_seq_one_letter_code
_entity_poly.pdbx_strand_id
1 'polypeptide(L)'
;MANRVSKKQWTSQEMDLKPFMNLMVVLIPMLLLSAEFAKIAVIDIKLPEERGSQTQQAVKRPPKEDTSNKLLLTTIITDSALTLGAKGGFLPSIPYKEYHKYVAKGDQTEFTVAYDPQAEEPVKHPKTGRPMEIYERYDIFLYACNQDYSEIKKVLYNETGEMITDEEGVGLKKVEVGDTVYALTNPRTRVVVESIDNFELRPMSVYDELKNRLMKIKVRFKDAEDAEDIIIAAENEVLYDKIVQIMDAARSAKFPNISIAKLRS
;
A
#
# COMPACT_ATOMS: atom_id res chain seq x y z
N MET A 1 60.92 -75.78 -21.43
CA MET A 1 59.72 -75.56 -22.27
C MET A 1 58.73 -74.71 -21.48
N ALA A 2 58.00 -73.85 -22.20
CA ALA A 2 57.20 -72.70 -21.77
C ALA A 2 56.43 -72.79 -20.45
N ASN A 3 56.24 -71.64 -19.78
CA ASN A 3 54.97 -71.40 -19.09
C ASN A 3 54.52 -69.93 -19.14
N ARG A 4 53.19 -69.79 -19.23
CA ARG A 4 52.42 -68.68 -19.83
C ARG A 4 52.54 -67.33 -19.13
N VAL A 5 52.63 -66.27 -19.93
CA VAL A 5 52.38 -64.88 -19.51
C VAL A 5 50.86 -64.64 -19.51
N SER A 6 50.29 -64.36 -18.35
CA SER A 6 48.88 -63.97 -18.20
C SER A 6 48.73 -62.46 -18.42
N LYS A 7 47.94 -62.07 -19.43
CA LYS A 7 47.56 -60.66 -19.70
C LYS A 7 46.40 -60.27 -18.77
N LYS A 8 46.63 -59.25 -17.93
CA LYS A 8 45.62 -58.66 -17.04
C LYS A 8 44.70 -57.72 -17.84
N GLN A 9 43.42 -58.05 -17.86
CA GLN A 9 42.36 -57.34 -18.60
C GLN A 9 41.83 -56.19 -17.73
N TRP A 10 41.79 -54.97 -18.26
CA TRP A 10 41.25 -53.79 -17.57
C TRP A 10 39.74 -53.71 -17.84
N THR A 11 38.92 -53.79 -16.80
CA THR A 11 37.47 -53.59 -16.85
C THR A 11 37.15 -52.14 -16.51
N SER A 12 36.57 -51.41 -17.46
CA SER A 12 36.05 -50.04 -17.26
C SER A 12 34.95 -50.06 -16.19
N GLN A 13 35.12 -49.33 -15.09
CA GLN A 13 34.06 -49.09 -14.11
C GLN A 13 33.08 -48.06 -14.67
N GLU A 14 31.85 -48.47 -14.95
CA GLU A 14 30.74 -47.55 -15.20
C GLU A 14 30.41 -46.81 -13.90
N MET A 15 30.43 -45.47 -13.93
CA MET A 15 30.14 -44.62 -12.78
C MET A 15 28.65 -44.66 -12.46
N ASP A 16 28.27 -45.00 -11.23
CA ASP A 16 26.85 -45.03 -10.83
C ASP A 16 26.31 -43.59 -10.73
N LEU A 17 25.50 -43.19 -11.71
CA LEU A 17 24.90 -41.85 -11.80
C LEU A 17 23.61 -41.71 -10.98
N LYS A 18 23.15 -42.76 -10.28
CA LYS A 18 21.95 -42.68 -9.41
C LYS A 18 21.99 -41.53 -8.40
N PRO A 19 23.12 -41.22 -7.73
CA PRO A 19 23.19 -40.08 -6.81
C PRO A 19 22.97 -38.73 -7.53
N PHE A 20 23.48 -38.59 -8.75
CA PHE A 20 23.32 -37.38 -9.56
C PHE A 20 21.87 -37.21 -10.03
N MET A 21 21.24 -38.31 -10.44
CA MET A 21 19.83 -38.32 -10.82
C MET A 21 18.93 -37.93 -9.62
N ASN A 22 19.19 -38.48 -8.44
CA ASN A 22 18.45 -38.12 -7.23
C ASN A 22 18.64 -36.64 -6.86
N LEU A 23 19.85 -36.09 -7.04
CA LEU A 23 20.09 -34.67 -6.79
C LEU A 23 19.23 -33.78 -7.69
N MET A 24 19.15 -34.08 -8.99
CA MET A 24 18.32 -33.32 -9.94
C MET A 24 16.82 -33.39 -9.59
N VAL A 25 16.33 -34.56 -9.15
CA VAL A 25 14.93 -34.77 -8.76
C VAL A 25 14.55 -33.98 -7.51
N VAL A 26 15.47 -33.80 -6.56
CA VAL A 26 15.24 -32.99 -5.34
C VAL A 26 15.24 -31.48 -5.64
N LEU A 27 16.00 -31.04 -6.65
CA LEU A 27 16.07 -29.62 -7.02
C LEU A 27 14.79 -29.09 -7.67
N ILE A 28 14.09 -29.92 -8.45
CA ILE A 28 12.83 -29.53 -9.13
C ILE A 28 11.76 -29.01 -8.14
N PRO A 29 11.35 -29.78 -7.11
CA PRO A 29 10.36 -29.30 -6.14
C PRO A 29 10.89 -28.14 -5.28
N MET A 30 12.20 -28.08 -4.99
CA MET A 30 12.80 -26.97 -4.25
C MET A 30 12.72 -25.64 -5.04
N LEU A 31 12.92 -25.70 -6.36
CA LEU A 31 12.77 -24.55 -7.26
C LEU A 31 11.31 -24.17 -7.48
N LEU A 32 10.40 -25.15 -7.56
CA LEU A 32 8.96 -24.88 -7.68
C LEU A 32 8.40 -24.22 -6.42
N LEU A 33 8.84 -24.63 -5.23
CA LEU A 33 8.50 -23.98 -3.96
C LEU A 33 9.00 -22.54 -3.91
N SER A 34 10.23 -22.24 -4.39
CA SER A 34 10.74 -20.86 -4.41
C SER A 34 10.02 -19.97 -5.42
N ALA A 35 9.57 -20.52 -6.55
CA ALA A 35 8.77 -19.79 -7.54
C ALA A 35 7.39 -19.38 -7.02
N GLU A 36 6.78 -20.15 -6.10
CA GLU A 36 5.51 -19.79 -5.46
C GLU A 36 5.67 -18.55 -4.56
N PHE A 37 6.78 -18.43 -3.82
CA PHE A 37 7.10 -17.25 -3.03
C PHE A 37 7.52 -16.03 -3.87
N ALA A 38 7.96 -16.23 -5.11
CA ALA A 38 8.23 -15.15 -6.06
C ALA A 38 6.95 -14.47 -6.59
N LYS A 39 5.76 -14.97 -6.24
CA LYS A 39 4.47 -14.30 -6.49
C LYS A 39 4.19 -13.17 -5.50
N ILE A 40 5.20 -12.60 -4.82
CA ILE A 40 5.09 -11.21 -4.36
C ILE A 40 5.18 -10.36 -5.62
N ALA A 41 4.01 -9.96 -6.12
CA ALA A 41 3.89 -9.05 -7.23
C ALA A 41 4.58 -7.73 -6.86
N VAL A 42 5.87 -7.61 -7.20
CA VAL A 42 6.39 -6.32 -7.64
C VAL A 42 5.63 -6.07 -8.93
N ILE A 43 4.48 -5.40 -8.83
CA ILE A 43 3.90 -4.79 -9.99
C ILE A 43 4.97 -3.79 -10.43
N ASP A 44 5.70 -4.11 -11.50
CA ASP A 44 6.50 -3.14 -12.24
C ASP A 44 5.51 -2.17 -12.90
N ILE A 45 4.87 -1.36 -12.06
CA ILE A 45 4.20 -0.15 -12.50
C ILE A 45 5.35 0.68 -13.00
N LYS A 46 5.50 0.73 -14.32
CA LYS A 46 6.19 1.84 -14.96
C LYS A 46 5.55 3.09 -14.38
N LEU A 47 6.24 3.69 -13.41
CA LEU A 47 5.82 4.95 -12.82
C LEU A 47 5.51 5.85 -14.01
N PRO A 48 4.32 6.45 -14.09
CA PRO A 48 3.96 7.24 -15.25
C PRO A 48 5.00 8.36 -15.43
N GLU A 49 5.91 8.19 -16.38
CA GLU A 49 6.88 9.23 -16.77
C GLU A 49 6.17 10.36 -17.54
N GLU A 50 4.92 10.16 -17.92
CA GLU A 50 4.12 11.17 -18.58
C GLU A 50 3.48 12.10 -17.56
N ARG A 51 4.22 13.16 -17.21
CA ARG A 51 3.58 14.45 -16.92
C ARG A 51 2.75 14.83 -18.14
N GLY A 52 1.47 14.50 -18.10
CA GLY A 52 0.46 14.95 -19.05
C GLY A 52 0.25 16.45 -18.94
N SER A 53 1.20 17.24 -19.44
CA SER A 53 0.96 18.63 -19.80
C SER A 53 0.30 18.60 -21.18
N GLN A 54 -0.97 18.98 -21.24
CA GLN A 54 -1.67 19.23 -22.50
C GLN A 54 -1.06 20.46 -23.19
N THR A 55 0.10 20.29 -23.79
CA THR A 55 0.59 21.09 -24.91
C THR A 55 1.39 20.16 -25.80
N GLN A 56 0.88 19.95 -27.02
CA GLN A 56 1.58 19.23 -28.07
C GLN A 56 2.92 19.91 -28.36
N GLN A 57 4.02 19.25 -28.05
CA GLN A 57 5.27 19.39 -28.78
C GLN A 57 6.13 18.15 -28.54
N ALA A 58 6.17 17.28 -29.56
CA ALA A 58 7.04 16.13 -29.61
C ALA A 58 8.50 16.60 -29.75
N VAL A 59 9.30 16.45 -28.69
CA VAL A 59 10.76 16.62 -28.76
C VAL A 59 11.40 15.23 -28.78
N LYS A 60 11.79 14.78 -29.97
CA LYS A 60 12.78 13.69 -30.14
C LYS A 60 14.13 14.19 -29.60
N ARG A 61 14.54 13.74 -28.42
CA ARG A 61 15.93 13.76 -27.96
C ARG A 61 16.25 12.39 -27.33
N PRO A 62 17.44 11.81 -27.59
CA PRO A 62 17.86 10.57 -26.94
C PRO A 62 17.97 10.78 -25.43
N PRO A 63 17.84 9.71 -24.60
CA PRO A 63 17.85 9.84 -23.16
C PRO A 63 19.22 10.38 -22.73
N LYS A 64 19.25 11.64 -22.29
CA LYS A 64 20.34 12.13 -21.46
C LYS A 64 20.26 11.31 -20.17
N GLU A 65 21.40 10.86 -19.66
CA GLU A 65 21.47 10.34 -18.29
C GLU A 65 20.81 11.35 -17.36
N ASP A 66 19.65 10.99 -16.79
CA ASP A 66 18.85 11.85 -15.94
C ASP A 66 19.65 12.18 -14.68
N THR A 67 20.41 13.28 -14.76
CA THR A 67 21.13 13.89 -13.64
C THR A 67 20.18 14.58 -12.65
N SER A 68 18.86 14.52 -12.91
CA SER A 68 17.87 15.15 -12.06
C SER A 68 17.70 14.35 -10.77
N ASN A 69 17.86 15.01 -9.62
CA ASN A 69 17.56 14.45 -8.30
C ASN A 69 16.04 14.46 -8.06
N LYS A 70 15.30 13.77 -8.92
CA LYS A 70 13.84 13.65 -8.87
C LYS A 70 13.43 12.37 -8.16
N LEU A 71 12.49 12.51 -7.23
CA LEU A 71 11.88 11.44 -6.47
C LEU A 71 10.83 10.67 -7.28
N LEU A 72 10.07 11.35 -8.14
CA LEU A 72 8.93 10.81 -8.89
C LEU A 72 7.93 10.07 -7.97
N LEU A 73 7.52 10.74 -6.90
CA LEU A 73 6.62 10.17 -5.91
C LEU A 73 5.25 9.87 -6.52
N THR A 74 4.81 8.62 -6.39
CA THR A 74 3.53 8.13 -6.92
C THR A 74 2.78 7.36 -5.83
N THR A 75 1.55 7.77 -5.55
CA THR A 75 0.58 6.97 -4.79
C THR A 75 -0.26 6.16 -5.76
N ILE A 76 -0.30 4.84 -5.58
CA ILE A 76 -1.14 3.93 -6.33
C ILE A 76 -2.30 3.48 -5.44
N ILE A 77 -3.52 3.59 -5.94
CA ILE A 77 -4.73 3.10 -5.29
C ILE A 77 -5.42 2.06 -6.20
N THR A 78 -5.64 0.87 -5.65
CA THR A 78 -6.38 -0.23 -6.30
C THR A 78 -7.74 -0.41 -5.62
N ASP A 79 -8.43 -1.52 -5.84
CA ASP A 79 -9.62 -1.92 -5.08
C ASP A 79 -9.33 -2.27 -3.60
N SER A 80 -8.14 -2.79 -3.30
CA SER A 80 -7.82 -3.51 -2.06
C SER A 80 -6.59 -2.98 -1.32
N ALA A 81 -5.72 -2.20 -1.97
CA ALA A 81 -4.51 -1.69 -1.35
C ALA A 81 -4.11 -0.30 -1.84
N LEU A 82 -3.42 0.44 -0.95
CA LEU A 82 -2.75 1.68 -1.29
C LEU A 82 -1.24 1.49 -1.20
N THR A 83 -0.50 1.91 -2.22
CA THR A 83 0.96 1.76 -2.31
C THR A 83 1.62 3.09 -2.61
N LEU A 84 2.78 3.36 -1.98
CA LEU A 84 3.61 4.51 -2.30
C LEU A 84 4.87 4.04 -3.02
N GLY A 85 5.14 4.60 -4.18
CA GLY A 85 6.32 4.33 -4.99
C GLY A 85 7.10 5.61 -5.31
N ALA A 86 8.39 5.45 -5.55
CA ALA A 86 9.29 6.48 -6.05
C ALA A 86 10.32 5.82 -6.98
N LYS A 87 11.17 6.62 -7.63
CA LYS A 87 12.25 6.12 -8.51
C LYS A 87 13.13 5.05 -7.83
N GLY A 88 13.30 5.13 -6.51
CA GLY A 88 14.11 4.19 -5.71
C GLY A 88 13.40 2.90 -5.28
N GLY A 89 12.12 2.71 -5.61
CA GLY A 89 11.33 1.54 -5.24
C GLY A 89 10.00 1.87 -4.55
N PHE A 90 9.34 0.83 -4.06
CA PHE A 90 8.02 0.92 -3.44
C PHE A 90 8.09 0.68 -1.93
N LEU A 91 7.30 1.44 -1.17
CA LEU A 91 7.03 1.15 0.23
C LEU A 91 6.03 -0.02 0.33
N PRO A 92 6.04 -0.77 1.46
CA PRO A 92 5.07 -1.84 1.68
C PRO A 92 3.64 -1.35 1.54
N SER A 93 2.83 -2.04 0.76
CA SER A 93 1.42 -1.68 0.54
C SER A 93 0.62 -1.68 1.84
N ILE A 94 -0.37 -0.80 1.90
CA ILE A 94 -1.37 -0.70 2.97
C ILE A 94 -2.62 -1.44 2.46
N PRO A 95 -2.79 -2.73 2.79
CA PRO A 95 -4.03 -3.42 2.48
C PRO A 95 -5.16 -2.79 3.30
N TYR A 96 -6.35 -2.70 2.73
CA TYR A 96 -7.49 -2.09 3.40
C TYR A 96 -8.80 -2.80 3.11
N LYS A 97 -9.78 -2.51 3.97
CA LYS A 97 -11.19 -2.80 3.72
C LYS A 97 -11.96 -1.49 3.59
N GLU A 98 -12.86 -1.45 2.62
CA GLU A 98 -13.70 -0.31 2.36
C GLU A 98 -14.99 -0.39 3.17
N TYR A 99 -15.43 0.75 3.69
CA TYR A 99 -16.64 0.92 4.47
C TYR A 99 -17.41 2.12 3.97
N HIS A 100 -18.72 2.00 3.80
CA HIS A 100 -19.58 3.09 3.35
C HIS A 100 -20.43 3.58 4.52
N LYS A 101 -20.38 4.88 4.78
CA LYS A 101 -21.29 5.55 5.71
C LYS A 101 -22.53 5.97 4.96
N TYR A 102 -23.69 5.58 5.47
CA TYR A 102 -24.98 6.00 4.96
C TYR A 102 -25.67 6.92 5.94
N VAL A 103 -26.37 7.92 5.41
CA VAL A 103 -27.27 8.80 6.17
C VAL A 103 -28.64 8.76 5.49
N ALA A 104 -29.61 8.13 6.15
CA ALA A 104 -30.94 7.96 5.60
C ALA A 104 -31.70 9.29 5.54
N LYS A 105 -32.24 9.66 4.37
CA LYS A 105 -32.93 10.96 4.21
C LYS A 105 -34.17 11.10 5.08
N GLY A 106 -34.91 10.01 5.29
CA GLY A 106 -36.20 10.03 5.98
C GLY A 106 -36.10 10.26 7.48
N ASP A 107 -35.20 9.56 8.16
CA ASP A 107 -35.11 9.56 9.63
C ASP A 107 -33.72 9.96 10.15
N GLN A 108 -32.81 10.36 9.25
CA GLN A 108 -31.42 10.71 9.56
C GLN A 108 -30.66 9.59 10.29
N THR A 109 -31.09 8.33 10.14
CA THR A 109 -30.34 7.21 10.72
C THR A 109 -29.00 7.08 10.01
N GLU A 110 -27.92 7.19 10.79
CA GLU A 110 -26.56 7.01 10.34
C GLU A 110 -26.08 5.59 10.65
N PHE A 111 -25.42 4.95 9.70
CA PHE A 111 -24.77 3.67 9.93
C PHE A 111 -23.66 3.43 8.90
N THR A 112 -22.68 2.62 9.29
CA THR A 112 -21.52 2.30 8.46
C THR A 112 -21.48 0.79 8.23
N VAL A 113 -21.32 0.38 6.98
CA VAL A 113 -21.26 -1.05 6.59
C VAL A 113 -20.00 -1.32 5.79
N ALA A 114 -19.49 -2.55 5.89
CA ALA A 114 -18.42 -3.00 5.01
C ALA A 114 -18.91 -3.04 3.57
N TYR A 115 -18.13 -2.51 2.65
CA TYR A 115 -18.40 -2.60 1.23
C TYR A 115 -17.98 -3.98 0.71
N ASP A 116 -18.89 -4.63 -0.01
CA ASP A 116 -18.64 -5.88 -0.69
C ASP A 116 -18.91 -5.68 -2.20
N PRO A 117 -17.89 -5.74 -3.06
CA PRO A 117 -18.05 -5.61 -4.51
C PRO A 117 -18.94 -6.69 -5.13
N GLN A 118 -19.10 -7.85 -4.48
CA GLN A 118 -19.88 -8.99 -4.98
C GLN A 118 -21.32 -9.00 -4.46
N ALA A 119 -21.72 -8.03 -3.64
CA ALA A 119 -23.07 -7.97 -3.11
C ALA A 119 -24.09 -7.70 -4.24
N GLU A 120 -25.00 -8.66 -4.48
CA GLU A 120 -26.09 -8.52 -5.45
C GLU A 120 -27.21 -7.62 -4.94
N GLU A 121 -27.41 -7.55 -3.62
CA GLU A 121 -28.44 -6.73 -3.01
C GLU A 121 -27.88 -5.39 -2.49
N PRO A 122 -28.62 -4.28 -2.66
CA PRO A 122 -28.25 -3.01 -2.09
C PRO A 122 -28.27 -3.08 -0.55
N VAL A 123 -27.43 -2.25 0.08
CA VAL A 123 -27.40 -2.08 1.53
C VAL A 123 -28.79 -1.72 2.04
N LYS A 124 -29.26 -2.38 3.10
CA LYS A 124 -30.59 -2.15 3.68
C LYS A 124 -30.51 -1.26 4.91
N HIS A 125 -31.53 -0.43 5.07
CA HIS A 125 -31.70 0.41 6.25
C HIS A 125 -31.87 -0.44 7.51
N PRO A 126 -31.18 -0.14 8.63
CA PRO A 126 -31.14 -1.00 9.82
C PRO A 126 -32.45 -1.09 10.62
N LYS A 127 -33.46 -0.28 10.28
CA LYS A 127 -34.74 -0.18 11.01
C LYS A 127 -35.91 -0.58 10.12
N THR A 128 -35.94 -0.01 8.92
CA THR A 128 -37.05 -0.19 7.98
C THR A 128 -36.80 -1.33 6.99
N GLY A 129 -35.55 -1.80 6.84
CA GLY A 129 -35.19 -2.85 5.89
C GLY A 129 -35.26 -2.42 4.42
N ARG A 130 -35.63 -1.16 4.13
CA ARG A 130 -35.67 -0.64 2.76
C ARG A 130 -34.26 -0.60 2.16
N PRO A 131 -34.10 -0.74 0.84
CA PRO A 131 -32.83 -0.51 0.19
C PRO A 131 -32.39 0.96 0.35
N MET A 132 -31.08 1.16 0.55
CA MET A 132 -30.44 2.47 0.57
C MET A 132 -30.10 2.90 -0.85
N GLU A 133 -30.24 4.19 -1.11
CA GLU A 133 -29.90 4.79 -2.39
C GLU A 133 -28.43 5.22 -2.43
N ILE A 134 -27.84 5.30 -3.63
CA ILE A 134 -26.44 5.74 -3.81
C ILE A 134 -26.24 7.16 -3.26
N TYR A 135 -27.23 8.05 -3.42
CA TYR A 135 -27.18 9.43 -2.89
C TYR A 135 -27.32 9.52 -1.36
N GLU A 136 -27.62 8.41 -0.69
CA GLU A 136 -27.62 8.33 0.78
C GLU A 136 -26.27 7.85 1.32
N ARG A 137 -25.34 7.44 0.44
CA ARG A 137 -23.94 7.22 0.82
C ARG A 137 -23.28 8.57 1.03
N TYR A 138 -22.98 8.85 2.29
CA TYR A 138 -22.41 10.11 2.74
C TYR A 138 -20.89 10.11 2.68
N ASP A 139 -20.24 8.99 3.06
CA ASP A 139 -18.79 8.91 3.12
C ASP A 139 -18.26 7.52 2.77
N ILE A 140 -16.99 7.46 2.38
CA ILE A 140 -16.24 6.23 2.09
C ILE A 140 -15.01 6.21 2.98
N PHE A 141 -14.94 5.22 3.86
CA PHE A 141 -13.78 4.99 4.73
C PHE A 141 -12.95 3.82 4.22
N LEU A 142 -11.64 4.02 4.18
CA LEU A 142 -10.68 2.94 3.93
C LEU A 142 -9.96 2.63 5.24
N TYR A 143 -10.21 1.46 5.80
CA TYR A 143 -9.56 1.03 7.04
C TYR A 143 -8.47 0.02 6.77
N ALA A 144 -7.26 0.31 7.23
CA ALA A 144 -6.12 -0.55 7.03
C ALA A 144 -6.27 -1.87 7.77
N CYS A 145 -5.87 -2.97 7.14
CA CYS A 145 -5.95 -4.31 7.71
C CYS A 145 -4.57 -4.99 7.75
N ASN A 146 -4.53 -6.23 8.24
CA ASN A 146 -3.40 -7.13 8.06
C ASN A 146 -3.32 -7.65 6.61
N GLN A 147 -2.19 -8.28 6.27
CA GLN A 147 -1.95 -8.79 4.91
C GLN A 147 -2.96 -9.86 4.48
N ASP A 148 -3.49 -10.62 5.44
CA ASP A 148 -4.48 -11.67 5.18
C ASP A 148 -5.92 -11.14 5.12
N TYR A 149 -6.12 -9.81 5.20
CA TYR A 149 -7.43 -9.16 5.22
C TYR A 149 -8.39 -9.69 6.30
N SER A 150 -7.90 -10.31 7.38
CA SER A 150 -8.74 -10.88 8.43
C SER A 150 -9.08 -9.89 9.55
N GLU A 151 -8.16 -8.96 9.87
CA GLU A 151 -8.32 -8.03 10.99
C GLU A 151 -8.01 -6.58 10.60
N ILE A 152 -8.88 -5.66 11.02
CA ILE A 152 -8.66 -4.22 10.88
C ILE A 152 -7.70 -3.74 11.95
N LYS A 153 -6.66 -3.03 11.53
CA LYS A 153 -5.72 -2.38 12.46
C LYS A 153 -6.41 -1.23 13.14
N LYS A 154 -6.26 -1.15 14.47
CA LYS A 154 -6.75 -0.02 15.28
C LYS A 154 -5.58 0.77 15.84
N VAL A 155 -5.77 2.08 15.94
CA VAL A 155 -4.82 3.04 16.51
C VAL A 155 -5.58 4.09 17.31
N LEU A 156 -4.87 4.79 18.19
CA LEU A 156 -5.44 5.85 19.01
C LEU A 156 -5.60 7.13 18.19
N TYR A 157 -6.73 7.79 18.42
CA TYR A 157 -7.04 9.12 17.93
C TYR A 157 -7.33 10.02 19.12
N ASN A 158 -6.90 11.28 19.06
CA ASN A 158 -7.32 12.27 20.07
C ASN A 158 -8.73 12.79 19.78
N GLU A 159 -9.22 13.65 20.67
CA GLU A 159 -10.53 14.32 20.57
C GLU A 159 -10.71 15.13 19.28
N THR A 160 -9.62 15.67 18.72
CA THR A 160 -9.65 16.43 17.45
C THR A 160 -9.64 15.52 16.21
N GLY A 161 -9.58 14.20 16.39
CA GLY A 161 -9.59 13.22 15.30
C GLY A 161 -8.22 13.02 14.64
N GLU A 162 -7.13 13.41 15.30
CA GLU A 162 -5.77 13.20 14.82
C GLU A 162 -5.23 11.85 15.29
N MET A 163 -4.68 11.09 14.36
CA MET A 163 -4.01 9.83 14.66
C MET A 163 -2.79 10.08 15.56
N ILE A 164 -2.66 9.26 16.60
CA ILE A 164 -1.56 9.34 17.57
C ILE A 164 -0.48 8.33 17.23
N THR A 165 0.75 8.81 17.18
CA THR A 165 1.93 8.03 16.86
C THR A 165 3.02 8.18 17.92
N ASP A 166 3.99 7.27 17.90
CA ASP A 166 5.29 7.50 18.54
C ASP A 166 6.16 8.48 17.72
N GLU A 167 7.41 8.66 18.15
CA GLU A 167 8.41 9.50 17.48
C GLU A 167 8.74 9.01 16.07
N GLU A 168 8.82 7.70 15.88
CA GLU A 168 9.07 7.06 14.59
C GLU A 168 7.86 7.15 13.65
N GLY A 169 6.70 7.55 14.16
CA GLY A 169 5.45 7.63 13.44
C GLY A 169 4.77 6.29 13.28
N VAL A 170 4.87 5.39 14.24
CA VAL A 170 4.06 4.17 14.34
C VAL A 170 2.81 4.50 15.15
N GLY A 171 1.63 4.12 14.64
CA GLY A 171 0.37 4.36 15.33
C GLY A 171 0.28 3.61 16.66
N LEU A 172 -0.06 4.32 17.73
CA LEU A 172 -0.14 3.75 19.08
C LEU A 172 -1.50 3.08 19.32
N LYS A 173 -1.51 1.98 20.09
CA LYS A 173 -2.73 1.27 20.50
C LYS A 173 -3.14 1.55 21.94
N LYS A 174 -2.19 2.01 22.76
CA LYS A 174 -2.35 2.31 24.19
C LYS A 174 -1.38 3.44 24.53
N VAL A 175 -1.76 4.25 25.51
CA VAL A 175 -0.92 5.30 26.12
C VAL A 175 -1.09 5.27 27.63
N GLU A 176 -0.11 5.81 28.35
CA GLU A 176 -0.12 5.99 29.80
C GLU A 176 0.06 7.48 30.14
N VAL A 177 -0.46 7.89 31.30
CA VAL A 177 -0.35 9.29 31.75
C VAL A 177 1.11 9.65 31.94
N GLY A 178 1.52 10.77 31.35
CA GLY A 178 2.92 11.22 31.31
C GLY A 178 3.69 10.80 30.06
N ASP A 179 3.15 9.90 29.22
CA ASP A 179 3.78 9.55 27.95
C ASP A 179 3.89 10.78 27.04
N THR A 180 4.98 10.85 26.27
CA THR A 180 5.11 11.80 25.17
C THR A 180 4.71 11.10 23.87
N VAL A 181 3.64 11.58 23.26
CA VAL A 181 3.11 11.07 21.99
C VAL A 181 3.09 12.18 20.94
N TYR A 182 2.83 11.82 19.69
CA TYR A 182 2.81 12.75 18.57
C TYR A 182 1.48 12.68 17.85
N ALA A 183 0.79 13.81 17.76
CA ALA A 183 -0.42 13.92 16.95
C ALA A 183 -0.06 14.13 15.47
N LEU A 184 -0.80 13.48 14.58
CA LEU A 184 -0.59 13.53 13.13
C LEU A 184 -1.09 14.85 12.52
N THR A 185 -0.46 15.95 12.92
CA THR A 185 -0.56 17.29 12.32
C THR A 185 0.69 17.59 11.51
N ASN A 186 0.67 18.62 10.68
CA ASN A 186 1.86 19.06 9.95
C ASN A 186 2.18 20.53 10.29
N PRO A 187 3.28 20.81 11.03
CA PRO A 187 4.25 19.86 11.58
C PRO A 187 3.64 18.96 12.68
N ARG A 188 4.27 17.83 12.97
CA ARG A 188 3.81 16.92 14.04
C ARG A 188 3.82 17.66 15.37
N THR A 189 2.71 17.57 16.09
CA THR A 189 2.58 18.20 17.40
C THR A 189 2.90 17.18 18.49
N ARG A 190 3.85 17.53 19.35
CA ARG A 190 4.17 16.76 20.56
C ARG A 190 3.05 16.98 21.58
N VAL A 191 2.51 15.90 22.12
CA VAL A 191 1.45 15.91 23.14
C VAL A 191 1.95 15.10 24.34
N VAL A 192 1.82 15.66 25.55
CA VAL A 192 2.01 14.91 26.79
C VAL A 192 0.64 14.38 27.21
N VAL A 193 0.56 13.09 27.51
CA VAL A 193 -0.70 12.44 27.87
C VAL A 193 -1.10 12.87 29.28
N GLU A 194 -2.08 13.78 29.37
CA GLU A 194 -2.64 14.24 30.65
C GLU A 194 -3.75 13.31 31.14
N SER A 195 -4.60 12.85 30.23
CA SER A 195 -5.70 11.92 30.51
C SER A 195 -5.82 10.90 29.37
N ILE A 196 -6.05 9.64 29.73
CA ILE A 196 -6.24 8.55 28.77
C ILE A 196 -7.62 8.68 28.07
N ASP A 197 -8.59 9.30 28.74
CA ASP A 197 -9.96 9.44 28.22
C ASP A 197 -10.04 10.33 26.96
N ASN A 198 -9.02 11.17 26.74
CA ASN A 198 -8.92 12.03 25.56
C ASN A 198 -8.53 11.24 24.29
N PHE A 199 -8.30 9.94 24.42
CA PHE A 199 -7.85 9.07 23.34
C PHE A 199 -8.84 7.94 23.10
N GLU A 200 -9.23 7.75 21.84
CA GLU A 200 -10.14 6.70 21.43
C GLU A 200 -9.46 5.74 20.47
N LEU A 201 -9.58 4.43 20.74
CA LEU A 201 -9.08 3.38 19.87
C LEU A 201 -10.05 3.14 18.71
N ARG A 202 -9.70 3.63 17.51
CA ARG A 202 -10.53 3.54 16.31
C ARG A 202 -9.82 2.76 15.18
N PRO A 203 -10.54 2.27 14.16
CA PRO A 203 -9.94 1.75 12.94
C PRO A 203 -8.94 2.73 12.34
N MET A 204 -7.77 2.25 11.93
CA MET A 204 -6.74 3.08 11.31
C MET A 204 -7.15 3.45 9.89
N SER A 205 -7.34 4.74 9.65
CA SER A 205 -7.60 5.27 8.31
C SER A 205 -6.37 5.09 7.42
N VAL A 206 -6.56 4.58 6.20
CA VAL A 206 -5.51 4.51 5.19
C VAL A 206 -5.03 5.92 4.82
N TYR A 207 -5.91 6.92 4.85
CA TYR A 207 -5.56 8.31 4.52
C TYR A 207 -4.64 8.93 5.58
N ASP A 208 -4.84 8.60 6.86
CA ASP A 208 -3.95 9.04 7.94
C ASP A 208 -2.58 8.35 7.84
N GLU A 209 -2.55 7.04 7.58
CA GLU A 209 -1.29 6.33 7.39
C GLU A 209 -0.56 6.79 6.11
N LEU A 210 -1.28 7.12 5.05
CA LEU A 210 -0.73 7.77 3.87
C LEU A 210 -0.09 9.11 4.24
N LYS A 211 -0.84 10.01 4.90
CA LYS A 211 -0.34 11.32 5.36
C LYS A 211 0.92 11.16 6.21
N ASN A 212 0.91 10.20 7.13
CA ASN A 212 2.04 9.86 7.99
C ASN A 212 3.29 9.49 7.17
N ARG A 213 3.16 8.62 6.18
CA ARG A 213 4.27 8.24 5.28
C ARG A 213 4.74 9.40 4.42
N LEU A 214 3.81 10.18 3.86
CA LEU A 214 4.12 11.35 3.04
C LEU A 214 4.91 12.39 3.84
N MET A 215 4.53 12.66 5.09
CA MET A 215 5.28 13.57 5.95
C MET A 215 6.71 13.09 6.21
N LYS A 216 6.91 11.79 6.46
CA LYS A 216 8.26 11.20 6.61
C LYS A 216 9.08 11.37 5.33
N ILE A 217 8.47 11.10 4.16
CA ILE A 217 9.10 11.28 2.85
C ILE A 217 9.48 12.75 2.63
N LYS A 218 8.58 13.69 2.96
CA LYS A 218 8.82 15.12 2.80
C LYS A 218 10.05 15.59 3.58
N VAL A 219 10.23 15.11 4.81
CA VAL A 219 11.40 15.42 5.63
C VAL A 219 12.66 14.79 5.03
N ARG A 220 12.59 13.54 4.60
CA ARG A 220 13.73 12.77 4.10
C ARG A 220 14.24 13.23 2.73
N PHE A 221 13.34 13.67 1.85
CA PHE A 221 13.63 14.02 0.45
C PHE A 221 13.33 15.49 0.15
N LYS A 222 13.49 16.38 1.14
CA LYS A 222 13.23 17.82 1.02
C LYS A 222 14.06 18.51 -0.08
N ASP A 223 15.22 17.96 -0.42
CA ASP A 223 16.17 18.52 -1.40
C ASP A 223 15.98 17.95 -2.82
N ALA A 224 14.97 17.10 -3.05
CA ALA A 224 14.62 16.63 -4.38
C ALA A 224 14.01 17.76 -5.22
N GLU A 225 14.28 17.76 -6.52
CA GLU A 225 13.79 18.81 -7.45
C GLU A 225 12.25 18.88 -7.51
N ASP A 226 11.61 17.74 -7.29
CA ASP A 226 10.16 17.53 -7.32
C ASP A 226 9.62 17.18 -5.93
N ALA A 227 10.26 17.66 -4.85
CA ALA A 227 9.89 17.37 -3.46
C ALA A 227 8.47 17.85 -3.06
N GLU A 228 7.79 18.63 -3.90
CA GLU A 228 6.41 19.10 -3.73
C GLU A 228 5.41 18.38 -4.63
N ASP A 229 5.89 17.51 -5.50
CA ASP A 229 5.10 16.83 -6.52
C ASP A 229 4.69 15.43 -6.06
N ILE A 230 3.46 15.05 -6.41
CA ILE A 230 2.95 13.70 -6.19
C ILE A 230 2.01 13.31 -7.33
N ILE A 231 2.15 12.08 -7.80
CA ILE A 231 1.26 11.49 -8.79
C ILE A 231 0.30 10.55 -8.07
N ILE A 232 -1.00 10.63 -8.35
CA ILE A 232 -2.00 9.67 -7.87
C ILE A 232 -2.41 8.82 -9.06
N ALA A 233 -1.99 7.56 -9.05
CA ALA A 233 -2.35 6.55 -10.03
C ALA A 233 -3.50 5.70 -9.49
N ALA A 234 -4.65 5.71 -10.16
CA ALA A 234 -5.83 4.98 -9.73
C ALA A 234 -6.30 3.98 -10.80
N GLU A 235 -6.73 2.80 -10.37
CA GLU A 235 -7.43 1.85 -11.25
C GLU A 235 -8.79 2.38 -11.72
N ASN A 236 -9.30 1.84 -12.82
CA ASN A 236 -10.53 2.31 -13.46
C ASN A 236 -11.77 2.28 -12.56
N GLU A 237 -11.82 1.33 -11.64
CA GLU A 237 -12.97 1.05 -10.78
C GLU A 237 -12.93 1.86 -9.47
N VAL A 238 -11.83 2.56 -9.20
CA VAL A 238 -11.68 3.37 -8.00
C VAL A 238 -12.57 4.61 -8.10
N LEU A 239 -13.46 4.76 -7.11
CA LEU A 239 -14.35 5.91 -7.01
C LEU A 239 -13.56 7.22 -6.80
N TYR A 240 -14.02 8.28 -7.46
CA TYR A 240 -13.36 9.59 -7.42
C TYR A 240 -13.22 10.16 -6.00
N ASP A 241 -14.19 9.94 -5.12
CA ASP A 241 -14.15 10.39 -3.72
C ASP A 241 -12.91 9.86 -2.98
N LYS A 242 -12.48 8.62 -3.27
CA LYS A 242 -11.26 8.05 -2.70
C LYS A 242 -10.02 8.82 -3.15
N ILE A 243 -9.99 9.23 -4.42
CA ILE A 243 -8.91 10.04 -4.98
C ILE A 243 -8.88 11.41 -4.30
N VAL A 244 -10.04 12.05 -4.09
CA VAL A 244 -10.13 13.34 -3.38
C VAL A 244 -9.55 13.24 -1.96
N GLN A 245 -9.88 12.19 -1.21
CA GLN A 245 -9.31 12.00 0.14
C GLN A 245 -7.79 11.77 0.12
N ILE A 246 -7.26 11.06 -0.89
CA ILE A 246 -5.80 10.95 -1.11
C ILE A 246 -5.19 12.33 -1.40
N MET A 247 -5.85 13.15 -2.23
CA MET A 247 -5.40 14.50 -2.54
C MET A 247 -5.34 15.38 -1.29
N ASP A 248 -6.33 15.28 -0.41
CA ASP A 248 -6.38 16.07 0.82
C ASP A 248 -5.32 15.61 1.84
N ALA A 249 -5.07 14.30 1.94
CA ALA A 249 -3.96 13.76 2.71
C ALA A 249 -2.59 14.26 2.17
N ALA A 250 -2.42 14.29 0.86
CA ALA A 250 -1.20 14.78 0.20
C ALA A 250 -0.97 16.29 0.42
N ARG A 251 -2.01 17.11 0.24
CA ARG A 251 -1.95 18.56 0.53
C ARG A 251 -1.60 18.82 1.99
N SER A 252 -2.24 18.11 2.90
CA SER A 252 -1.96 18.20 4.35
C SER A 252 -0.50 17.83 4.66
N ALA A 253 0.11 16.93 3.88
CA ALA A 253 1.52 16.55 3.99
C ALA A 253 2.49 17.48 3.21
N LYS A 254 2.03 18.61 2.67
CA LYS A 254 2.83 19.60 1.88
C LYS A 254 3.32 19.06 0.53
N PHE A 255 2.45 18.31 -0.16
CA PHE A 255 2.56 18.01 -1.58
C PHE A 255 1.45 18.75 -2.35
N PRO A 256 1.62 20.05 -2.66
CA PRO A 256 0.59 20.85 -3.33
C PRO A 256 0.41 20.49 -4.82
N ASN A 257 1.45 19.97 -5.47
CA ASN A 257 1.45 19.74 -6.91
C ASN A 257 1.02 18.31 -7.21
N ILE A 258 -0.29 18.13 -7.41
CA ILE A 258 -0.89 16.82 -7.59
C ILE A 258 -1.19 16.57 -9.06
N SER A 259 -0.67 15.47 -9.60
CA SER A 259 -1.05 14.93 -10.91
C SER A 259 -1.88 13.67 -10.74
N ILE A 260 -2.88 13.45 -11.59
CA ILE A 260 -3.71 12.23 -11.55
C ILE A 260 -3.41 11.42 -12.81
N ALA A 261 -3.18 10.13 -12.64
CA ALA A 261 -2.98 9.15 -13.69
C ALA A 261 -3.99 8.00 -13.53
N LYS A 262 -4.41 7.43 -14.65
CA LYS A 262 -5.30 6.27 -14.68
C LYS A 262 -4.49 5.03 -15.04
N LEU A 263 -4.51 4.03 -14.17
CA LEU A 263 -3.88 2.75 -14.44
C LEU A 263 -4.76 1.97 -15.41
N ARG A 264 -4.19 1.59 -16.56
CA ARG A 264 -4.86 0.68 -17.48
C ARG A 264 -4.75 -0.73 -16.88
N SER A 265 -5.91 -1.26 -16.49
CA SER A 265 -6.14 -2.69 -16.24
C SER A 265 -5.90 -3.51 -17.49
#